data_AF-A0A6L9W386-F1
#
_entry.id   AF-A0A6L9W386-F1
#
_cell.length_a   1.000
_cell.length_b   1.000
_cell.length_c   1.000
_cell.angle_alpha   90.00
_cell.angle_beta   90.00
_cell.angle_gamma   90.00
#
_symmetry.space_group_name_H-M   'P 1'
#
loop_
_entity.id
_entity.type
_entity.pdbx_description
1 polymer ?
#
loop_
_entity_poly.entity_id
_entity_poly.type
_entity_poly.pdbx_seq_one_letter_code
_entity_poly.pdbx_strand_id
1 'polypeptide(L)'
;MADTRTATHAAAGRTRSSTRRRSPGSRGNARRRPARRGPAGRRSSGGIQGIARWWPALLVAAAVLAGVAWGTERAVPTGACTLPGSSVTLSEEQMANAATIAEVGWNRGLPDRAVVIALATAMQESTMRNLDYGDRDSLGLFQQRPSQGWGTPEQVQDPVYAAGQFYDRLVQVPDWETGELTLVADAVQRSAFPLAYGRWSTFAEELTGALHPAAGAEPPCA
;
A
#
# COMPACT_ATOMS: atom_id res chain seq x y z
N MET A 1 24.67 23.70 54.33
CA MET A 1 23.83 24.75 54.94
C MET A 1 22.51 24.80 54.17
N ALA A 2 21.41 24.50 54.88
CA ALA A 2 19.97 24.64 54.54
C ALA A 2 19.47 23.92 53.25
N ASP A 3 18.70 22.83 53.22
CA ASP A 3 17.62 22.28 54.07
C ASP A 3 16.28 23.04 53.94
N THR A 4 15.26 22.45 53.28
CA THR A 4 13.84 22.43 53.74
C THR A 4 12.86 21.60 52.85
N ARG A 5 12.23 20.59 53.49
CA ARG A 5 10.78 20.20 53.52
C ARG A 5 10.07 19.79 52.22
N THR A 6 9.65 18.52 52.03
CA THR A 6 8.52 17.77 52.64
C THR A 6 7.13 18.42 52.49
N ALA A 7 6.24 17.77 51.73
CA ALA A 7 4.80 17.69 52.06
C ALA A 7 4.14 16.49 51.35
N THR A 8 3.71 15.53 52.16
CA THR A 8 2.76 14.45 51.85
C THR A 8 1.33 14.98 51.97
N HIS A 9 0.39 14.56 51.12
CA HIS A 9 -1.03 14.58 51.48
C HIS A 9 -1.74 13.31 50.99
N ALA A 10 -2.31 12.61 51.96
CA ALA A 10 -3.26 11.52 51.78
C ALA A 10 -4.68 12.06 51.60
N ALA A 11 -5.58 11.30 50.97
CA ALA A 11 -6.75 10.70 51.62
C ALA A 11 -7.86 10.32 50.63
N ALA A 12 -8.50 9.20 50.98
CA ALA A 12 -9.63 8.56 50.35
C ALA A 12 -10.92 9.40 50.30
N GLY A 13 -11.76 9.11 49.30
CA GLY A 13 -13.18 9.45 49.27
C GLY A 13 -13.99 8.29 48.68
N ARG A 14 -14.65 7.52 49.55
CA ARG A 14 -15.69 6.56 49.18
C ARG A 14 -17.04 7.28 49.18
N THR A 15 -17.88 7.06 48.18
CA THR A 15 -19.32 7.26 48.32
C THR A 15 -20.10 6.20 47.56
N ARG A 16 -20.87 5.44 48.35
CA ARG A 16 -21.95 4.54 47.96
C ARG A 16 -23.16 5.32 47.47
N SER A 17 -24.08 4.62 46.79
CA SER A 17 -25.56 4.72 46.83
C SER A 17 -26.11 4.51 45.42
N SER A 18 -27.22 3.84 45.15
CA SER A 18 -28.19 3.08 45.94
C SER A 18 -29.25 2.56 44.94
N THR A 19 -29.94 1.48 45.31
CA THR A 19 -31.37 1.17 44.97
C THR A 19 -31.82 1.19 43.51
N ARG A 20 -32.42 0.14 42.96
CA ARG A 20 -33.81 -0.38 43.15
C ARG A 20 -34.09 -1.13 41.82
N ARG A 21 -34.95 -2.12 41.62
CA ARG A 21 -36.05 -2.77 42.35
C ARG A 21 -36.40 -4.02 41.52
N ARG A 22 -36.72 -5.13 42.18
CA ARG A 22 -37.38 -6.31 41.57
C ARG A 22 -38.84 -5.96 41.18
N SER A 23 -39.38 -6.63 40.16
CA SER A 23 -40.51 -7.57 40.32
C SER A 23 -40.95 -8.27 39.01
N PRO A 24 -41.42 -9.54 39.09
CA PRO A 24 -41.93 -10.34 37.98
C PRO A 24 -43.49 -10.42 37.96
N GLY A 25 -44.07 -10.81 36.82
CA GLY A 25 -45.47 -11.26 36.70
C GLY A 25 -45.65 -11.95 35.34
N SER A 26 -45.90 -13.26 35.25
CA SER A 26 -47.10 -14.05 35.63
C SER A 26 -48.10 -14.21 34.48
N ARG A 27 -48.02 -15.39 33.86
CA ARG A 27 -49.09 -16.33 33.45
C ARG A 27 -50.51 -15.77 33.17
N GLY A 28 -51.05 -16.13 32.00
CA GLY A 28 -52.49 -16.12 31.72
C GLY A 28 -52.80 -16.92 30.45
N ASN A 29 -53.74 -17.87 30.57
CA ASN A 29 -53.90 -19.05 29.71
C ASN A 29 -55.04 -18.91 28.68
N ALA A 30 -54.88 -19.61 27.56
CA ALA A 30 -55.86 -20.25 26.67
C ALA A 30 -57.30 -19.68 26.50
N ARG A 31 -57.69 -19.47 25.23
CA ARG A 31 -59.00 -19.91 24.70
C ARG A 31 -58.88 -20.47 23.28
N ARG A 32 -59.34 -21.72 23.12
CA ARG A 32 -59.52 -22.47 21.88
C ARG A 32 -60.80 -22.05 21.15
N ARG A 33 -60.86 -22.15 19.81
CA ARG A 33 -62.03 -22.60 19.01
C ARG A 33 -61.65 -22.87 17.53
N PRO A 34 -62.43 -23.69 16.79
CA PRO A 34 -61.89 -24.67 15.83
C PRO A 34 -61.97 -24.29 14.34
N ALA A 35 -61.37 -25.18 13.55
CA ALA A 35 -61.12 -25.20 12.12
C ALA A 35 -62.34 -24.98 11.20
N ARG A 36 -62.08 -24.31 10.07
CA ARG A 36 -62.83 -24.47 8.81
C ARG A 36 -61.88 -24.94 7.72
N ARG A 37 -62.14 -26.14 7.19
CA ARG A 37 -61.50 -26.70 5.98
C ARG A 37 -62.08 -26.01 4.75
N GLY A 38 -61.21 -25.39 3.95
CA GLY A 38 -61.48 -24.99 2.56
C GLY A 38 -60.70 -25.89 1.58
N PRO A 39 -61.15 -26.02 0.32
CA PRO A 39 -60.76 -27.11 -0.56
C PRO A 39 -59.35 -26.95 -1.13
N ALA A 40 -58.73 -28.08 -1.44
CA ALA A 40 -57.42 -28.20 -2.08
C ALA A 40 -57.45 -27.61 -3.51
N GLY A 41 -56.86 -26.42 -3.67
CA GLY A 41 -56.53 -25.84 -4.96
C GLY A 41 -55.30 -26.52 -5.55
N ARG A 42 -55.45 -27.04 -6.77
CA ARG A 42 -54.43 -27.71 -7.58
C ARG A 42 -53.14 -26.87 -7.70
N ARG A 43 -52.01 -27.59 -7.68
CA ARG A 43 -50.70 -27.11 -8.12
C ARG A 43 -50.77 -26.64 -9.58
N SER A 44 -50.27 -25.44 -9.86
CA SER A 44 -49.71 -25.08 -11.15
C SER A 44 -48.27 -24.61 -10.95
N SER A 45 -47.33 -25.54 -11.14
CA SER A 45 -45.92 -25.23 -11.28
C SER A 45 -45.71 -24.68 -12.70
N GLY A 46 -45.96 -23.37 -12.87
CA GLY A 46 -45.74 -22.65 -14.12
C GLY A 46 -44.27 -22.29 -14.32
N GLY A 47 -43.62 -23.07 -15.18
CA GLY A 47 -42.36 -22.85 -15.90
C GLY A 47 -41.45 -21.65 -15.57
N ILE A 48 -40.27 -21.96 -15.01
CA ILE A 48 -39.01 -21.27 -15.32
C ILE A 48 -38.02 -22.31 -15.86
N GLN A 49 -38.32 -22.90 -17.02
CA GLN A 49 -37.42 -23.83 -17.72
C GLN A 49 -36.92 -23.30 -19.08
N GLY A 50 -37.21 -22.03 -19.41
CA GLY A 50 -36.79 -21.42 -20.69
C GLY A 50 -35.43 -20.71 -20.68
N ILE A 51 -34.95 -20.25 -19.52
CA ILE A 51 -33.74 -19.41 -19.43
C ILE A 51 -32.49 -20.21 -19.00
N ALA A 52 -32.69 -21.39 -18.39
CA ALA A 52 -31.63 -22.19 -17.79
C ALA A 52 -30.75 -22.97 -18.78
N ARG A 53 -31.01 -22.92 -20.08
CA ARG A 53 -30.25 -23.71 -21.08
C ARG A 53 -29.20 -22.92 -21.85
N TRP A 54 -29.27 -21.59 -21.82
CA TRP A 54 -28.37 -20.73 -22.62
C TRP A 54 -27.33 -19.98 -21.79
N TRP A 55 -27.32 -20.13 -20.46
CA TRP A 55 -26.32 -19.52 -19.59
C TRP A 55 -24.86 -19.87 -19.97
N PRO A 56 -24.50 -21.09 -20.43
CA PRO A 56 -23.11 -21.37 -20.79
C PRO A 56 -22.70 -20.63 -22.06
N ALA A 57 -23.60 -20.53 -23.04
CA ALA A 57 -23.35 -19.79 -24.28
C ALA A 57 -23.25 -18.28 -24.04
N LEU A 58 -24.04 -17.75 -23.11
CA LEU A 58 -23.94 -16.36 -22.67
C LEU A 58 -22.62 -16.07 -21.93
N LEU A 59 -22.12 -17.01 -21.12
CA LEU A 59 -20.81 -16.87 -20.49
C LEU A 59 -19.66 -16.92 -21.49
N VAL A 60 -19.72 -17.80 -22.49
CA VAL A 60 -18.71 -17.86 -23.56
C VAL A 60 -18.74 -16.59 -24.40
N ALA A 61 -19.92 -16.10 -24.79
CA ALA A 61 -20.06 -14.84 -25.51
C ALA A 61 -19.54 -13.65 -24.69
N ALA A 62 -19.84 -13.60 -23.39
CA ALA A 62 -19.30 -12.58 -22.49
C ALA A 62 -17.78 -12.67 -22.34
N ALA A 63 -17.21 -13.87 -22.24
CA ALA A 63 -15.76 -14.07 -22.15
C ALA A 63 -15.04 -13.70 -23.46
N VAL A 64 -15.63 -13.99 -24.62
CA VAL A 64 -15.11 -13.59 -25.94
C VAL A 64 -15.18 -12.08 -26.10
N LEU A 65 -16.31 -11.45 -25.75
CA LEU A 65 -16.44 -9.99 -25.80
C LEU A 65 -15.50 -9.29 -24.82
N ALA A 66 -15.29 -9.84 -23.63
CA ALA A 66 -14.33 -9.31 -22.68
C ALA A 66 -12.89 -9.49 -23.18
N GLY A 67 -12.55 -10.64 -23.77
CA GLY A 67 -11.23 -10.90 -24.37
C GLY A 67 -10.92 -9.98 -25.56
N VAL A 68 -11.90 -9.68 -26.40
CA VAL A 68 -11.78 -8.72 -27.51
C VAL A 68 -11.70 -7.27 -26.99
N ALA A 69 -12.43 -6.94 -25.93
CA ALA A 69 -12.33 -5.64 -25.26
C ALA A 69 -10.99 -5.43 -24.52
N TRP A 70 -10.34 -6.51 -24.04
CA TRP A 70 -8.97 -6.46 -23.50
C TRP A 70 -7.89 -6.39 -24.59
N GLY A 71 -8.25 -6.72 -25.84
CA GLY A 71 -7.35 -6.66 -27.00
C GLY A 71 -7.25 -5.29 -27.66
N THR A 72 -7.96 -4.27 -27.17
CA THR A 72 -7.77 -2.90 -27.66
C THR A 72 -6.43 -2.39 -27.13
N GLU A 73 -5.55 -2.11 -28.07
CA GLU A 73 -4.20 -1.58 -27.89
C GLU A 73 -4.15 -0.56 -26.74
N ARG A 74 -3.30 -0.83 -25.74
CA ARG A 74 -3.01 0.15 -24.71
C ARG A 74 -2.44 1.37 -25.43
N ALA A 75 -3.20 2.45 -25.48
CA ALA A 75 -2.65 3.75 -25.84
C ALA A 75 -1.43 3.98 -24.94
N VAL A 76 -0.24 4.10 -25.55
CA VAL A 76 0.94 4.55 -24.83
C VAL A 76 0.56 5.91 -24.26
N PRO A 77 0.54 6.07 -22.92
CA PRO A 77 0.16 7.35 -22.34
C PRO A 77 1.10 8.42 -22.92
N THR A 78 0.54 9.51 -23.42
CA THR A 78 1.28 10.73 -23.73
C THR A 78 2.05 11.12 -22.45
N GLY A 79 3.38 11.09 -22.52
CA GLY A 79 4.27 11.23 -21.34
C GLY A 79 4.90 9.92 -20.85
N ALA A 80 4.90 8.87 -21.67
CA ALA A 80 5.65 7.64 -21.43
C ALA A 80 7.11 7.78 -21.93
N CYS A 81 8.04 7.65 -21.00
CA CYS A 81 9.47 7.66 -21.17
C CYS A 81 10.00 6.23 -21.31
N THR A 82 10.59 5.88 -22.46
CA THR A 82 11.28 4.60 -22.63
C THR A 82 12.78 4.82 -22.64
N LEU A 83 13.49 4.12 -21.76
CA LEU A 83 14.94 4.21 -21.68
C LEU A 83 15.58 3.65 -22.98
N PRO A 84 16.54 4.36 -23.61
CA PRO A 84 17.23 3.85 -24.79
C PRO A 84 17.88 2.49 -24.52
N GLY A 85 17.55 1.48 -25.32
CA GLY A 85 18.08 0.12 -25.17
C GLY A 85 17.42 -0.73 -24.08
N SER A 86 16.37 -0.24 -23.42
CA SER A 86 15.59 -1.01 -22.44
C SER A 86 14.11 -1.06 -22.84
N SER A 87 13.41 -2.10 -22.40
CA SER A 87 11.95 -2.22 -22.53
C SER A 87 11.19 -1.52 -21.42
N VAL A 88 11.90 -0.80 -20.54
CA VAL A 88 11.31 -0.07 -19.42
C VAL A 88 10.63 1.20 -19.90
N THR A 89 9.32 1.28 -19.66
CA THR A 89 8.52 2.48 -19.89
C THR A 89 8.02 3.04 -18.57
N LEU A 90 8.38 4.29 -18.27
CA LEU A 90 7.99 5.04 -17.07
C LEU A 90 7.16 6.27 -17.46
N SER A 91 6.29 6.77 -16.59
CA SER A 91 5.74 8.12 -16.80
C SER A 91 6.80 9.20 -16.57
N GLU A 92 6.56 10.42 -17.07
CA GLU A 92 7.36 11.61 -16.74
C GLU A 92 7.52 11.79 -15.22
N GLU A 93 6.44 11.63 -14.44
CA GLU A 93 6.48 11.70 -12.97
C GLU A 93 7.44 10.66 -12.38
N GLN A 94 7.34 9.40 -12.84
CA GLN A 94 8.19 8.31 -12.35
C GLN A 94 9.66 8.53 -12.71
N MET A 95 9.94 9.04 -13.92
CA MET A 95 11.30 9.35 -14.35
C MET A 95 11.90 10.51 -13.54
N ALA A 96 11.13 11.58 -13.29
CA ALA A 96 11.57 12.70 -12.47
C ALA A 96 11.86 12.29 -11.02
N ASN A 97 11.01 11.45 -10.43
CA ASN A 97 11.23 10.89 -9.11
C ASN A 97 12.46 9.97 -9.07
N ALA A 98 12.65 9.12 -10.09
CA ALA A 98 13.83 8.26 -10.20
C ALA A 98 15.13 9.06 -10.31
N ALA A 99 15.16 10.08 -11.17
CA ALA A 99 16.29 11.00 -11.29
C ALA A 99 16.60 11.68 -9.94
N THR A 100 15.57 12.15 -9.22
CA THR A 100 15.75 12.75 -7.89
C THR A 100 16.38 11.76 -6.89
N ILE A 101 15.88 10.51 -6.84
CA ILE A 101 16.44 9.47 -5.96
C ILE A 101 17.91 9.21 -6.28
N ALA A 102 18.25 9.12 -7.57
CA ALA A 102 19.61 8.84 -8.04
C ALA A 102 20.56 10.02 -7.73
N GLU A 103 20.18 11.24 -8.09
CA GLU A 103 20.95 12.45 -7.84
C GLU A 103 21.23 12.65 -6.35
N VAL A 104 20.25 12.43 -5.47
CA VAL A 104 20.48 12.53 -4.01
C VAL A 104 21.54 11.52 -3.55
N GLY A 105 21.52 10.29 -4.08
CA GLY A 105 22.51 9.27 -3.75
C GLY A 105 23.92 9.67 -4.21
N TRP A 106 24.05 10.05 -5.47
CA TRP A 106 25.35 10.44 -6.06
C TRP A 106 25.90 11.74 -5.46
N ASN A 107 25.06 12.74 -5.17
CA ASN A 107 25.48 13.98 -4.50
C ASN A 107 25.99 13.74 -3.08
N ARG A 108 25.60 12.62 -2.46
CA ARG A 108 26.14 12.15 -1.17
C ARG A 108 27.42 11.31 -1.30
N GLY A 109 27.92 11.09 -2.53
CA GLY A 109 29.08 10.27 -2.82
C GLY A 109 28.82 8.76 -2.68
N LEU A 110 27.56 8.33 -2.69
CA LEU A 110 27.20 6.91 -2.62
C LEU A 110 27.39 6.24 -3.99
N PRO A 111 27.83 4.96 -4.01
CA PRO A 111 27.98 4.21 -5.24
C PRO A 111 26.63 3.85 -5.88
N ASP A 112 26.65 3.50 -7.17
CA ASP A 112 25.46 3.06 -7.93
C ASP A 112 24.65 1.98 -7.23
N ARG A 113 25.33 1.10 -6.49
CA ARG A 113 24.66 0.07 -5.68
C ARG A 113 23.61 0.66 -4.73
N ALA A 114 23.88 1.81 -4.12
CA ALA A 114 22.92 2.48 -3.24
C ALA A 114 21.70 2.96 -4.03
N VAL A 115 21.93 3.56 -5.19
CA VAL A 115 20.87 4.04 -6.09
C VAL A 115 20.00 2.89 -6.57
N VAL A 116 20.60 1.77 -6.97
CA VAL A 116 19.89 0.54 -7.35
C VAL A 116 18.96 0.07 -6.22
N ILE A 117 19.45 0.03 -4.97
CA ILE A 117 18.63 -0.39 -3.82
C ILE A 117 17.47 0.60 -3.60
N ALA A 118 17.73 1.90 -3.67
CA ALA A 118 16.72 2.93 -3.47
C ALA A 118 15.64 2.90 -4.56
N LEU A 119 16.02 2.80 -5.83
CA LEU A 119 15.08 2.72 -6.95
C LEU A 119 14.23 1.45 -6.91
N ALA A 120 14.83 0.30 -6.61
CA ALA A 120 14.09 -0.95 -6.41
C ALA A 120 13.10 -0.85 -5.24
N THR A 121 13.51 -0.17 -4.16
CA THR A 121 12.64 0.07 -3.00
C THR A 121 11.47 0.99 -3.38
N ALA A 122 11.72 2.16 -3.97
CA ALA A 122 10.66 3.09 -4.37
C ALA A 122 9.68 2.49 -5.39
N MET A 123 10.20 1.66 -6.31
CA MET A 123 9.34 0.91 -7.23
C MET A 123 8.42 -0.07 -6.50
N GLN A 124 8.94 -0.78 -5.49
CA GLN A 124 8.13 -1.70 -4.70
C GLN A 124 7.12 -0.99 -3.79
N GLU A 125 7.50 0.14 -3.20
CA GLU A 125 6.67 0.85 -2.20
C GLU A 125 5.55 1.66 -2.85
N SER A 126 5.83 2.37 -3.93
CA SER A 126 4.88 3.32 -4.51
C SER A 126 4.81 3.28 -6.04
N THR A 127 5.47 2.32 -6.69
CA THR A 127 5.74 2.36 -8.14
C THR A 127 6.43 3.68 -8.55
N MET A 128 7.32 4.20 -7.70
CA MET A 128 8.04 5.48 -7.86
C MET A 128 7.14 6.71 -8.01
N ARG A 129 5.96 6.68 -7.39
CA ARG A 129 5.03 7.82 -7.31
C ARG A 129 5.10 8.46 -5.94
N ASN A 130 4.95 9.78 -5.88
CA ASN A 130 5.01 10.49 -4.61
C ASN A 130 3.60 10.57 -4.00
N LEU A 131 3.21 9.55 -3.23
CA LEU A 131 1.84 9.38 -2.75
C LEU A 131 1.56 10.21 -1.49
N ASP A 132 0.39 10.84 -1.44
CA ASP A 132 -0.15 11.53 -0.25
C ASP A 132 -1.00 10.58 0.64
N TYR A 133 -0.96 9.28 0.36
CA TYR A 133 -1.62 8.22 1.11
C TYR A 133 -0.80 6.92 1.14
N GLY A 134 -1.22 6.01 2.01
CA GLY A 134 -0.60 4.71 2.20
C GLY A 134 -1.27 3.92 3.33
N ASP A 135 -0.69 2.80 3.72
CA ASP A 135 -1.10 2.11 4.95
C ASP A 135 -0.81 2.99 6.18
N ARG A 136 -1.80 3.15 7.07
CA ARG A 136 -1.71 4.01 8.27
C ARG A 136 -1.33 5.46 7.92
N ASP A 137 -0.13 5.88 8.28
CA ASP A 137 0.45 7.21 8.01
C ASP A 137 1.66 7.12 7.06
N SER A 138 1.76 6.04 6.26
CA SER A 138 2.78 5.94 5.20
C SER A 138 2.53 6.96 4.10
N LEU A 139 3.59 7.63 3.68
CA LEU A 139 3.58 8.69 2.67
C LEU A 139 4.81 8.64 1.76
N GLY A 140 4.70 9.27 0.61
CA GLY A 140 5.79 9.56 -0.31
C GLY A 140 6.35 8.35 -1.07
N LEU A 141 7.51 8.57 -1.69
CA LEU A 141 8.19 7.62 -2.59
C LEU A 141 8.50 6.27 -1.96
N PHE A 142 8.80 6.26 -0.67
CA PHE A 142 9.24 5.07 0.06
C PHE A 142 8.19 4.60 1.08
N GLN A 143 6.96 5.13 1.02
CA GLN A 143 5.88 4.83 1.97
C GLN A 143 6.33 4.94 3.45
N GLN A 144 7.13 5.98 3.73
CA GLN A 144 7.73 6.24 5.03
C GLN A 144 6.68 6.72 6.03
N ARG A 145 6.78 6.26 7.28
CA ARG A 145 5.81 6.59 8.34
C ARG A 145 6.37 7.65 9.29
N PRO A 146 5.80 8.87 9.34
CA PRO A 146 6.17 9.89 10.32
C PRO A 146 6.17 9.39 11.76
N SER A 147 5.16 8.59 12.15
CA SER A 147 5.08 7.99 13.48
C SER A 147 6.21 6.99 13.82
N GLN A 148 7.00 6.55 12.84
CA GLN A 148 8.18 5.70 13.04
C GLN A 148 9.50 6.49 12.99
N GLY A 149 9.44 7.82 13.00
CA GLY A 149 10.62 8.67 13.03
C GLY A 149 11.30 8.87 11.67
N TRP A 150 10.57 8.67 10.57
CA TRP A 150 11.09 8.95 9.23
C TRP A 150 11.17 10.45 8.91
N GLY A 151 10.36 11.28 9.56
CA GLY A 151 10.26 12.74 9.37
C GLY A 151 8.86 13.24 9.73
N THR A 152 8.55 14.51 9.49
CA THR A 152 7.16 15.01 9.50
C THR A 152 6.43 14.60 8.21
N PRO A 153 5.08 14.65 8.15
CA PRO A 153 4.32 14.38 6.92
C PRO A 153 4.78 15.19 5.70
N GLU A 154 5.14 16.46 5.91
CA GLU A 154 5.64 17.34 4.85
C GLU A 154 7.02 16.91 4.39
N GLN A 155 7.89 16.51 5.32
CA GLN A 155 9.24 16.07 5.00
C GLN A 155 9.23 14.75 4.22
N VAL A 156 8.46 13.74 4.65
CA VAL A 156 8.44 12.44 3.94
C VAL A 156 7.75 12.51 2.57
N GLN A 157 7.00 13.57 2.29
CA GLN A 157 6.44 13.87 0.96
C GLN A 157 7.37 14.72 0.09
N ASP A 158 8.46 15.27 0.63
CA ASP A 158 9.51 15.89 -0.18
C ASP A 158 10.42 14.78 -0.72
N PRO A 159 10.47 14.54 -2.05
CA PRO A 159 11.31 13.50 -2.67
C PRO A 159 12.77 13.56 -2.26
N VAL A 160 13.35 14.75 -2.11
CA VAL A 160 14.76 14.95 -1.77
C VAL A 160 15.01 14.52 -0.33
N TYR A 161 14.15 14.96 0.59
CA TYR A 161 14.24 14.55 2.00
C TYR A 161 14.01 13.05 2.16
N ALA A 162 12.96 12.50 1.54
CA ALA A 162 12.59 11.10 1.66
C ALA A 162 13.71 10.17 1.15
N ALA A 163 14.31 10.49 0.01
CA ALA A 163 15.48 9.78 -0.51
C ALA A 163 16.69 9.93 0.43
N GLY A 164 16.92 11.14 0.94
CA GLY A 164 17.99 11.39 1.89
C GLY A 164 17.89 10.53 3.14
N GLN A 165 16.72 10.51 3.78
CA GLN A 165 16.44 9.69 4.97
C GLN A 165 16.50 8.19 4.71
N PHE A 166 16.19 7.74 3.49
CA PHE A 166 16.38 6.36 3.07
C PHE A 166 17.88 6.02 3.06
N TYR A 167 18.71 6.84 2.39
CA TYR A 167 20.14 6.63 2.35
C TYR A 167 20.81 6.71 3.72
N ASP A 168 20.36 7.64 4.59
CA ASP A 168 20.85 7.75 5.96
C ASP A 168 20.65 6.46 6.77
N ARG A 169 19.58 5.71 6.50
CA ARG A 169 19.34 4.40 7.09
C ARG A 169 20.05 3.27 6.35
N LEU A 170 20.13 3.34 5.02
CA LEU A 170 20.83 2.33 4.19
C LEU A 170 22.27 2.13 4.65
N VAL A 171 23.02 3.22 4.84
CA VAL A 171 24.44 3.15 5.22
C VAL A 171 24.67 2.61 6.64
N GLN A 172 23.62 2.47 7.44
CA GLN A 172 23.66 1.85 8.77
C GLN A 172 23.41 0.33 8.71
N VAL A 173 22.96 -0.21 7.57
CA VAL A 173 22.74 -1.65 7.38
C VAL A 173 24.09 -2.33 7.15
N PRO A 174 24.47 -3.34 7.94
CA PRO A 174 25.69 -4.11 7.71
C PRO A 174 25.70 -4.75 6.31
N ASP A 175 26.86 -4.74 5.67
CA ASP A 175 27.09 -5.37 4.37
C ASP A 175 26.14 -4.91 3.25
N TRP A 176 25.50 -3.73 3.38
CA TRP A 176 24.52 -3.23 2.40
C TRP A 176 25.07 -3.17 0.96
N GLU A 177 26.38 -2.95 0.82
CA GLU A 177 27.08 -2.88 -0.47
C GLU A 177 27.09 -4.22 -1.21
N THR A 178 27.15 -5.34 -0.48
CA THR A 178 27.38 -6.68 -1.06
C THR A 178 26.24 -7.65 -0.79
N GLY A 179 25.38 -7.36 0.18
CA GLY A 179 24.22 -8.16 0.54
C GLY A 179 23.17 -8.22 -0.57
N GLU A 180 22.33 -9.26 -0.53
CA GLU A 180 21.21 -9.38 -1.46
C GLU A 180 20.28 -8.16 -1.34
N LEU A 181 19.95 -7.55 -2.48
CA LEU A 181 19.12 -6.33 -2.54
C LEU A 181 17.87 -6.44 -1.69
N THR A 182 17.18 -7.58 -1.75
CA THR A 182 15.91 -7.76 -1.04
C THR A 182 16.08 -7.76 0.48
N LEU A 183 17.16 -8.36 0.98
CA LEU A 183 17.46 -8.39 2.41
C LEU A 183 17.92 -7.02 2.91
N VAL A 184 18.70 -6.30 2.09
CA VAL A 184 19.15 -4.95 2.42
C VAL A 184 17.98 -3.97 2.44
N ALA A 185 17.14 -3.98 1.41
CA ALA A 185 15.96 -3.12 1.33
C ALA A 185 14.99 -3.40 2.49
N ASP A 186 14.76 -4.68 2.82
CA ASP A 186 13.96 -5.04 3.99
C ASP A 186 14.60 -4.60 5.31
N ALA A 187 15.93 -4.71 5.47
CA ALA A 187 16.60 -4.21 6.68
C ALA A 187 16.42 -2.70 6.88
N VAL A 188 16.36 -1.92 5.79
CA VAL A 188 16.08 -0.48 5.84
C VAL A 188 14.62 -0.21 6.20
N GLN A 189 13.68 -0.81 5.46
CA GLN A 189 12.25 -0.49 5.53
C GLN A 189 11.50 -1.24 6.65
N ARG A 190 11.99 -2.43 7.03
CA ARG A 190 11.37 -3.40 7.93
C ARG A 190 9.95 -3.75 7.48
N SER A 191 9.85 -4.30 6.28
CA SER A 191 8.59 -4.59 5.61
C SER A 191 7.95 -5.88 6.12
N ALA A 192 6.66 -6.05 5.84
CA ALA A 192 5.97 -7.33 6.04
C ALA A 192 6.27 -8.34 4.91
N PHE A 193 6.92 -7.90 3.82
CA PHE A 193 7.16 -8.70 2.60
C PHE A 193 8.62 -8.61 2.13
N PRO A 194 9.58 -9.18 2.88
CA PRO A 194 11.02 -8.98 2.66
C PRO A 194 11.54 -9.42 1.29
N LEU A 195 10.87 -10.37 0.62
CA LEU A 195 11.31 -10.92 -0.68
C LEU A 195 10.76 -10.15 -1.88
N ALA A 196 9.92 -9.13 -1.68
CA ALA A 196 9.26 -8.44 -2.78
C ALA A 196 10.20 -7.53 -3.57
N TYR A 197 11.28 -7.03 -2.96
CA TYR A 197 12.17 -6.06 -3.60
C TYR A 197 13.06 -6.68 -4.68
N GLY A 198 13.48 -7.93 -4.51
CA GLY A 198 14.41 -8.61 -5.42
C GLY A 198 13.93 -8.66 -6.88
N ARG A 199 12.61 -8.65 -7.12
CA ARG A 199 12.04 -8.65 -8.48
C ARG A 199 12.36 -7.39 -9.29
N TRP A 200 12.76 -6.31 -8.64
CA TRP A 200 13.03 -5.01 -9.26
C TRP A 200 14.53 -4.75 -9.46
N SER A 201 15.41 -5.71 -9.15
CA SER A 201 16.87 -5.51 -9.24
C SER A 201 17.31 -5.14 -10.65
N THR A 202 16.95 -5.95 -11.67
CA THR A 202 17.33 -5.71 -13.07
C THR A 202 16.78 -4.38 -13.58
N PHE A 203 15.52 -4.08 -13.25
CA PHE A 203 14.89 -2.79 -13.59
C PHE A 203 15.70 -1.63 -13.00
N ALA A 204 16.06 -1.71 -11.71
CA ALA A 204 16.76 -0.65 -11.02
C ALA A 204 18.21 -0.50 -11.51
N GLU A 205 18.88 -1.60 -11.88
CA GLU A 205 20.22 -1.59 -12.49
C GLU A 205 20.21 -0.88 -13.85
N GLU A 206 19.27 -1.24 -14.74
CA GLU A 206 19.11 -0.59 -16.04
C GLU A 206 18.80 0.91 -15.90
N LEU A 207 17.87 1.24 -15.01
CA LEU A 207 17.48 2.64 -14.76
C LEU A 207 18.63 3.45 -14.15
N THR A 208 19.38 2.88 -13.21
CA THR A 208 20.58 3.54 -12.65
C THR A 208 21.61 3.82 -13.74
N GLY A 209 21.89 2.84 -14.60
CA GLY A 209 22.81 3.01 -15.72
C GLY A 209 22.36 4.10 -16.70
N ALA A 210 21.07 4.17 -17.01
CA ALA A 210 20.53 5.17 -17.92
C ALA A 210 20.47 6.60 -17.33
N LEU A 211 20.34 6.73 -16.02
CA LEU A 211 20.37 8.01 -15.31
C LEU A 211 21.80 8.48 -15.01
N HIS A 212 22.80 7.61 -15.11
CA HIS A 212 24.15 7.91 -14.64
C HIS A 212 24.74 9.11 -15.41
N PRO A 213 25.35 10.11 -14.75
CA PRO A 213 25.83 11.33 -15.42
C PRO A 213 26.85 11.07 -16.55
N ALA A 214 27.56 9.94 -16.49
CA ALA A 214 28.48 9.50 -17.53
C ALA A 214 27.80 8.96 -18.81
N ALA A 215 26.49 8.71 -18.79
CA ALA A 215 25.72 8.21 -19.93
C ALA A 215 25.44 9.28 -21.01
N GLY A 216 25.75 10.56 -20.74
CA GLY A 216 25.47 11.70 -21.62
C GLY A 216 24.59 12.73 -20.91
N ALA A 217 24.66 13.99 -21.36
CA ALA A 217 24.15 15.15 -20.61
C ALA A 217 22.63 15.43 -20.73
N GLU A 218 21.85 14.53 -21.33
CA GLU A 218 20.40 14.68 -21.39
C GLU A 218 19.73 13.53 -20.62
N PRO A 219 18.86 13.83 -19.63
CA PRO A 219 17.99 12.81 -19.07
C PRO A 219 17.22 12.16 -20.22
N PRO A 220 16.99 10.83 -20.18
CA PRO A 220 16.46 10.08 -21.32
C PRO A 220 15.10 10.59 -21.84
N CYS A 221 14.42 11.47 -21.09
CA CYS A 221 13.11 12.06 -21.40
C CYS A 221 12.97 13.51 -20.90
N ALA A 222 13.92 14.37 -21.26
CA ALA A 222 13.83 15.82 -21.07
C ALA A 222 12.82 16.50 -22.01
#